data_AF-A0A379XVN2-F1
#
_entry.id   AF-A0A379XVN2-F1
#
_cell.length_a   1.000
_cell.length_b   1.000
_cell.length_c   1.000
_cell.angle_alpha   90.00
_cell.angle_beta   90.00
_cell.angle_gamma   90.00
#
_symmetry.space_group_name_H-M   'P 1'
#
loop_
_entity.id
_entity.type
_entity.pdbx_description
1 polymer ?
#
loop_
_entity_poly.entity_id
_entity_poly.type
_entity_poly.pdbx_seq_one_letter_code
_entity_poly.pdbx_strand_id
1 'polypeptide(L)'
;MLFSIQLLIILICLFYGARKGGIALGLLGGIGLVILVFVFHLQPGKPPVDVMLVIIAVVAASATLQASGGLDVMLQIAEKLLRRNPKYVSIVAPFVTCTLTILCGTGHVVYTILPIIYDVAIKNNIRPERPMAASSIGAQMGIIASPVSVAVVSLVAMLGNVTFDGKHLEFLDLLSITIPSTLLGILAIGIFSWFRGKDLDKDEAFQKFISVPENRQYVYGDTATLLDKKLPKSNWLAMWIFLAAIAVVAILGADADLRPTFGGKPLSMVLVIQMFMLLTGALIIILTKTNPASISKKRSLSFRYDCDCRGIRYRLDGGNHVRRAHVGNSGRAGRNGQRVPVGLRHRSAVGLQVC
;
A
#
# COMPACT_ATOMS: atom_id res chain seq x y z
N MET A 1 -27.52 -25.68 -7.07
CA MET A 1 -27.29 -25.68 -5.60
C MET A 1 -25.86 -26.07 -5.21
N LEU A 2 -25.26 -27.12 -5.81
CA LEU A 2 -23.89 -27.57 -5.47
C LEU A 2 -22.82 -26.46 -5.66
N PHE A 3 -22.89 -25.71 -6.76
CA PHE A 3 -22.00 -24.57 -7.03
C PHE A 3 -22.11 -23.46 -5.97
N SER A 4 -23.33 -23.13 -5.54
CA SER A 4 -23.57 -22.11 -4.52
C SER A 4 -22.97 -22.51 -3.16
N ILE A 5 -23.02 -23.81 -2.82
CA ILE A 5 -22.43 -24.36 -1.59
C ILE A 5 -20.89 -24.30 -1.67
N GLN A 6 -20.30 -24.68 -2.81
CA GLN A 6 -18.86 -24.58 -3.05
C GLN A 6 -18.37 -23.13 -2.93
N LEU A 7 -19.08 -22.19 -3.56
CA LEU A 7 -18.78 -20.77 -3.50
C LEU A 7 -18.92 -20.23 -2.07
N LEU A 8 -19.96 -20.63 -1.33
CA LEU A 8 -20.15 -20.24 0.07
C LEU A 8 -18.99 -20.72 0.95
N ILE A 9 -18.55 -21.97 0.81
CA ILE A 9 -17.44 -22.54 1.59
C ILE A 9 -16.14 -21.77 1.34
N ILE A 10 -15.83 -21.47 0.07
CA ILE A 10 -14.68 -20.66 -0.31
C ILE A 10 -14.79 -19.28 0.32
N LEU A 11 -15.96 -18.65 0.20
CA LEU A 11 -16.20 -17.29 0.69
C LEU A 11 -16.06 -17.22 2.22
N ILE A 12 -16.56 -18.22 2.96
CA ILE A 12 -16.39 -18.32 4.41
C ILE A 12 -14.90 -18.46 4.78
N CYS A 13 -14.16 -19.35 4.10
CA CYS A 13 -12.73 -19.50 4.34
C CYS A 13 -11.97 -18.20 4.07
N LEU A 14 -12.35 -17.49 3.00
CA LEU A 14 -11.70 -16.25 2.56
C LEU A 14 -12.02 -15.08 3.51
N PHE A 15 -13.27 -14.89 3.94
CA PHE A 15 -13.65 -13.89 4.94
C PHE A 15 -12.98 -14.15 6.29
N TYR A 16 -12.92 -15.42 6.73
CA TYR A 16 -12.23 -15.78 7.96
C TYR A 16 -10.72 -15.49 7.86
N GLY A 17 -10.12 -15.74 6.70
CA GLY A 17 -8.72 -15.43 6.43
C GLY A 17 -8.41 -13.95 6.34
N ALA A 18 -9.26 -13.17 5.68
CA ALA A 18 -9.13 -11.71 5.60
C ALA A 18 -9.12 -11.06 6.99
N ARG A 19 -9.95 -11.56 7.91
CA ARG A 19 -10.03 -11.04 9.28
C ARG A 19 -8.75 -11.30 10.10
N LYS A 20 -8.01 -12.38 9.81
CA LYS A 20 -6.71 -12.67 10.46
C LYS A 20 -5.54 -11.96 9.78
N GLY A 21 -5.68 -11.60 8.50
CA GLY A 21 -4.72 -10.80 7.75
C GLY A 21 -3.41 -11.52 7.41
N GLY A 22 -2.60 -10.88 6.55
CA GLY A 22 -1.26 -11.35 6.19
C GLY A 22 -1.22 -12.72 5.54
N ILE A 23 -0.25 -13.55 5.95
CA ILE A 23 -0.02 -14.89 5.39
C ILE A 23 -1.20 -15.84 5.68
N ALA A 24 -2.02 -15.55 6.70
CA ALA A 24 -3.15 -16.40 7.08
C ALA A 24 -4.20 -16.52 5.96
N LEU A 25 -4.39 -15.47 5.15
CA LEU A 25 -5.34 -15.51 4.02
C LEU A 25 -4.95 -16.57 2.98
N GLY A 26 -3.66 -16.71 2.68
CA GLY A 26 -3.15 -17.75 1.78
C GLY A 26 -3.28 -19.16 2.37
N LEU A 27 -2.93 -19.33 3.65
CA LEU A 27 -3.00 -20.63 4.33
C LEU A 27 -4.44 -21.15 4.47
N LEU A 28 -5.39 -20.27 4.80
CA LEU A 28 -6.80 -20.64 4.92
C LEU A 28 -7.46 -20.93 3.56
N GLY A 29 -6.97 -20.30 2.49
CA GLY A 29 -7.34 -20.67 1.12
C GLY A 29 -6.99 -22.14 0.79
N GLY A 30 -5.89 -22.65 1.34
CA GLY A 30 -5.51 -24.06 1.21
C GLY A 30 -6.52 -25.03 1.82
N ILE A 31 -7.10 -24.68 2.97
CA ILE A 31 -8.17 -25.49 3.60
C ILE A 31 -9.40 -25.54 2.69
N GLY A 32 -9.79 -24.39 2.12
CA GLY A 32 -10.88 -24.34 1.14
C GLY A 32 -10.61 -25.24 -0.06
N LEU A 33 -9.38 -25.22 -0.59
CA LEU A 33 -8.99 -26.07 -1.72
C LEU A 33 -9.08 -27.57 -1.39
N VAL A 34 -8.63 -27.97 -0.20
CA VAL A 34 -8.73 -29.36 0.29
C VAL A 34 -10.19 -29.79 0.35
N ILE A 35 -11.08 -28.97 0.89
CA ILE A 35 -12.51 -29.30 0.98
C ILE A 35 -13.11 -29.48 -0.43
N LEU A 36 -12.80 -28.58 -1.37
CA LEU A 36 -13.33 -28.66 -2.74
C LEU A 36 -12.84 -29.89 -3.51
N VAL A 37 -11.55 -30.22 -3.38
CA VAL A 37 -10.95 -31.33 -4.12
C VAL A 37 -11.30 -32.67 -3.49
N PHE A 38 -11.19 -32.81 -2.16
CA PHE A 38 -11.39 -34.11 -1.49
C PHE A 38 -12.85 -34.41 -1.14
N VAL A 39 -13.69 -33.41 -0.86
CA VAL A 39 -15.11 -33.63 -0.52
C VAL A 39 -15.97 -33.53 -1.78
N PHE A 40 -15.82 -32.45 -2.55
CA PHE A 40 -16.63 -32.21 -3.75
C PHE A 40 -16.05 -32.81 -5.04
N HIS A 41 -14.90 -33.49 -4.97
CA HIS A 41 -14.27 -34.20 -6.09
C HIS A 41 -14.05 -33.31 -7.33
N LEU A 42 -13.82 -32.02 -7.11
CA LEU A 42 -13.50 -31.09 -8.19
C LEU A 42 -12.09 -31.33 -8.70
N GLN A 43 -11.92 -31.34 -10.02
CA GLN A 43 -10.59 -31.41 -10.63
C GLN A 43 -9.77 -30.17 -10.25
N PRO A 44 -8.55 -30.33 -9.71
CA PRO A 44 -7.70 -29.20 -9.39
C PRO A 44 -7.25 -28.50 -10.67
N GLY A 45 -7.33 -27.16 -10.68
CA GLY A 45 -6.77 -26.34 -11.76
C GLY A 45 -5.25 -26.33 -11.75
N LYS A 46 -4.64 -25.85 -12.84
CA LYS A 46 -3.19 -25.62 -12.89
C LYS A 46 -2.82 -24.45 -11.97
N PRO A 47 -1.95 -24.63 -10.96
CA PRO A 47 -1.53 -23.53 -10.11
C PRO A 47 -0.72 -22.50 -10.92
N PRO A 48 -0.94 -21.19 -10.73
CA PRO A 48 -0.23 -20.16 -11.48
C PRO A 48 1.18 -19.92 -10.90
N VAL A 49 2.07 -20.90 -11.06
CA VAL A 49 3.44 -20.86 -10.50
C VAL A 49 4.22 -19.64 -11.01
N ASP A 50 4.06 -19.29 -12.29
CA ASP A 50 4.73 -18.13 -12.89
C ASP A 50 4.36 -16.82 -12.18
N VAL A 51 3.09 -16.66 -11.81
CA VAL A 51 2.61 -15.49 -11.07
C VAL A 51 3.19 -15.46 -9.66
N MET A 52 3.25 -16.61 -8.97
CA MET A 52 3.85 -16.70 -7.64
C MET A 52 5.33 -16.29 -7.65
N LEU A 53 6.08 -16.68 -8.68
CA LEU A 53 7.48 -16.28 -8.83
C LEU A 53 7.65 -14.78 -9.10
N VAL A 54 6.77 -14.19 -9.91
CA VAL A 54 6.74 -12.74 -10.12
C VAL A 54 6.44 -11.98 -8.83
N ILE A 55 5.50 -12.47 -8.00
CA ILE A 55 5.22 -11.86 -6.68
C ILE A 55 6.48 -11.79 -5.84
N ILE A 56 7.20 -12.91 -5.72
CA ILE A 56 8.41 -12.99 -4.91
C ILE A 56 9.48 -12.04 -5.46
N ALA A 57 9.66 -11.98 -6.79
CA ALA A 57 10.61 -11.09 -7.44
C ALA A 57 10.29 -9.60 -7.20
N VAL A 58 9.04 -9.19 -7.39
CA VAL A 58 8.59 -7.80 -7.20
C VAL A 58 8.69 -7.40 -5.72
N VAL A 59 8.25 -8.27 -4.80
CA VAL A 59 8.35 -7.99 -3.36
C VAL A 59 9.82 -7.88 -2.92
N ALA A 60 10.71 -8.73 -3.44
CA ALA A 60 12.14 -8.64 -3.15
C ALA A 60 12.75 -7.34 -3.68
N ALA A 61 12.41 -6.92 -4.91
CA ALA A 61 12.85 -5.66 -5.49
C ALA A 61 12.35 -4.44 -4.69
N SER A 62 11.07 -4.41 -4.34
CA SER A 62 10.47 -3.35 -3.52
C SER A 62 11.03 -3.29 -2.10
N ALA A 63 11.29 -4.44 -1.47
CA ALA A 63 11.97 -4.51 -0.18
C ALA A 63 13.40 -3.98 -0.27
N THR A 64 14.09 -4.26 -1.37
CA THR A 64 15.43 -3.73 -1.65
C THR A 64 15.41 -2.20 -1.83
N LEU A 65 14.41 -1.67 -2.55
CA LEU A 65 14.20 -0.23 -2.71
C LEU A 65 13.93 0.47 -1.37
N GLN A 66 13.14 -0.15 -0.49
CA GLN A 66 12.90 0.35 0.86
C GLN A 66 14.15 0.23 1.75
N ALA A 67 14.92 -0.84 1.62
CA ALA A 67 16.16 -1.05 2.35
C ALA A 67 17.23 0.00 1.99
N SER A 68 17.38 0.29 0.70
CA SER A 68 18.31 1.30 0.17
C SER A 68 17.88 2.74 0.45
N GLY A 69 16.65 2.98 0.90
CA GLY A 69 16.11 4.32 1.15
C GLY A 69 15.71 5.05 -0.14
N GLY A 70 15.58 4.34 -1.26
CA GLY A 70 15.07 4.91 -2.52
C GLY A 70 13.60 5.35 -2.40
N LEU A 71 12.79 4.64 -1.60
CA LEU A 71 11.41 5.06 -1.31
C LEU A 71 11.37 6.40 -0.55
N ASP A 72 12.32 6.67 0.35
CA ASP A 72 12.37 7.93 1.09
C ASP A 72 12.56 9.13 0.15
N VAL A 73 13.27 8.95 -0.97
CA VAL A 73 13.43 9.99 -2.00
C VAL A 73 12.11 10.28 -2.70
N MET A 74 11.37 9.22 -3.07
CA MET A 74 10.04 9.37 -3.67
C MET A 74 9.07 10.07 -2.70
N LEU A 75 9.13 9.74 -1.41
CA LEU A 75 8.34 10.39 -0.37
C LEU A 75 8.73 11.85 -0.16
N GLN A 76 10.01 12.19 -0.24
CA GLN A 76 10.48 13.59 -0.17
C GLN A 76 9.94 14.42 -1.34
N ILE A 77 9.93 13.86 -2.57
CA ILE A 77 9.35 14.51 -3.75
C ILE A 77 7.84 14.69 -3.57
N ALA A 78 7.15 13.65 -3.08
CA ALA A 78 5.72 13.69 -2.80
C ALA A 78 5.37 14.73 -1.72
N GLU A 79 6.13 14.81 -0.63
CA GLU A 79 5.97 15.83 0.40
C GLU A 79 6.14 17.23 -0.18
N LYS A 80 7.18 17.45 -0.99
CA LYS A 80 7.41 18.74 -1.66
C LYS A 80 6.25 19.13 -2.58
N LEU A 81 5.69 18.17 -3.30
CA LEU A 81 4.55 18.40 -4.18
C LEU A 81 3.28 18.76 -3.39
N LEU A 82 3.02 18.08 -2.28
CA LEU A 82 1.89 18.35 -1.39
C LEU A 82 2.00 19.70 -0.69
N ARG A 83 3.21 20.10 -0.28
CA ARG A 83 3.46 21.41 0.36
C ARG A 83 3.42 22.58 -0.62
N ARG A 84 3.58 22.35 -1.94
CA ARG A 84 3.58 23.43 -2.94
C ARG A 84 2.21 24.06 -3.15
N ASN A 85 1.14 23.25 -3.14
CA ASN A 85 -0.24 23.72 -3.31
C ASN A 85 -1.15 23.19 -2.18
N PRO A 86 -0.95 23.67 -0.94
CA PRO A 86 -1.61 23.09 0.23
C PRO A 86 -3.13 23.28 0.25
N LYS A 87 -3.63 24.35 -0.39
CA LYS A 87 -5.09 24.60 -0.49
C LYS A 87 -5.83 23.48 -1.21
N TYR A 88 -5.15 22.73 -2.09
CA TYR A 88 -5.74 21.66 -2.89
C TYR A 88 -5.36 20.25 -2.41
N VAL A 89 -4.90 20.10 -1.16
CA VAL A 89 -4.43 18.81 -0.61
C VAL A 89 -5.47 17.69 -0.72
N SER A 90 -6.76 17.98 -0.60
CA SER A 90 -7.85 17.00 -0.80
C SER A 90 -7.87 16.36 -2.19
N ILE A 91 -7.38 17.04 -3.23
CA ILE A 91 -7.27 16.51 -4.60
C ILE A 91 -5.83 16.02 -4.85
N VAL A 92 -4.82 16.80 -4.46
CA VAL A 92 -3.42 16.49 -4.77
C VAL A 92 -2.96 15.22 -4.04
N ALA A 93 -3.37 15.00 -2.78
CA ALA A 93 -2.94 13.81 -2.02
C ALA A 93 -3.36 12.48 -2.66
N PRO A 94 -4.61 12.29 -3.10
CA PRO A 94 -5.02 11.09 -3.84
C PRO A 94 -4.24 10.87 -5.13
N PHE A 95 -3.98 11.92 -5.91
CA PHE A 95 -3.19 11.81 -7.14
C PHE A 95 -1.75 11.40 -6.86
N VAL A 96 -1.09 12.06 -5.90
CA VAL A 96 0.29 11.74 -5.52
C VAL A 96 0.39 10.31 -4.99
N THR A 97 -0.57 9.88 -4.18
CA THR A 97 -0.62 8.53 -3.63
C THR A 97 -0.83 7.49 -4.74
N CYS A 98 -1.72 7.77 -5.70
CA CYS A 98 -1.92 6.89 -6.85
C CYS A 98 -0.66 6.80 -7.72
N THR A 99 -0.04 7.92 -8.07
CA THR A 99 1.19 7.93 -8.85
C THR A 99 2.31 7.17 -8.14
N LEU A 100 2.50 7.38 -6.84
CA LEU A 100 3.46 6.60 -6.06
C LEU A 100 3.14 5.12 -6.05
N THR A 101 1.85 4.76 -6.00
CA THR A 101 1.42 3.36 -6.05
C THR A 101 1.64 2.74 -7.43
N ILE A 102 1.39 3.47 -8.50
CA ILE A 102 1.66 3.05 -9.89
C ILE A 102 3.16 2.76 -10.05
N LEU A 103 4.01 3.63 -9.52
CA LEU A 103 5.46 3.46 -9.55
C LEU A 103 5.94 2.32 -8.66
N CYS A 104 5.47 2.23 -7.42
CA CYS A 104 5.93 1.21 -6.47
C CYS A 104 5.30 -0.18 -6.69
N GLY A 105 4.21 -0.27 -7.45
CA GLY A 105 3.46 -1.50 -7.70
C GLY A 105 2.72 -2.08 -6.48
N THR A 106 2.63 -1.33 -5.37
CA THR A 106 2.00 -1.82 -4.12
C THR A 106 1.18 -0.72 -3.43
N GLY A 107 -0.05 -1.03 -3.02
CA GLY A 107 -0.90 -0.08 -2.28
C GLY A 107 -0.45 0.20 -0.86
N HIS A 108 0.43 -0.64 -0.32
CA HIS A 108 1.03 -0.49 0.99
C HIS A 108 1.87 0.79 1.15
N VAL A 109 2.30 1.40 0.05
CA VAL A 109 3.00 2.70 0.06
C VAL A 109 2.14 3.79 0.72
N VAL A 110 0.80 3.65 0.71
CA VAL A 110 -0.10 4.60 1.35
C VAL A 110 0.21 4.83 2.83
N TYR A 111 0.62 3.79 3.56
CA TYR A 111 0.91 3.91 4.99
C TYR A 111 2.11 4.82 5.28
N THR A 112 3.02 4.96 4.32
CA THR A 112 4.20 5.83 4.45
C THR A 112 3.90 7.29 4.13
N ILE A 113 2.91 7.56 3.27
CA ILE A 113 2.50 8.93 2.90
C ILE A 113 1.36 9.47 3.76
N LEU A 114 0.55 8.62 4.40
CA LEU A 114 -0.56 9.05 5.27
C LEU A 114 -0.12 10.00 6.40
N PRO A 115 1.00 9.77 7.13
CA PRO A 115 1.50 10.73 8.12
C PRO A 115 1.88 12.08 7.51
N ILE A 116 2.43 12.07 6.29
CA ILE A 116 2.81 13.29 5.55
C ILE A 116 1.55 14.06 5.13
N ILE A 117 0.54 13.36 4.62
CA ILE A 117 -0.76 13.95 4.25
C ILE A 117 -1.44 14.55 5.48
N TYR A 118 -1.42 13.85 6.62
CA TYR A 118 -1.94 14.34 7.89
C TYR A 118 -1.25 15.65 8.30
N ASP A 119 0.09 15.67 8.26
CA ASP A 119 0.87 16.86 8.62
C ASP A 119 0.58 18.06 7.71
N VAL A 120 0.53 17.84 6.40
CA VAL A 120 0.24 18.91 5.44
C VAL A 120 -1.21 19.38 5.59
N ALA A 121 -2.18 18.48 5.83
CA ALA A 121 -3.58 18.86 6.02
C ALA A 121 -3.79 19.67 7.30
N ILE A 122 -3.22 19.22 8.43
CA ILE A 122 -3.42 19.87 9.74
C ILE A 122 -2.79 21.27 9.78
N LYS A 123 -1.58 21.43 9.23
CA LYS A 123 -0.89 22.75 9.14
C LYS A 123 -1.64 23.75 8.25
N ASN A 124 -2.54 23.30 7.40
CA ASN A 124 -3.36 24.14 6.53
C ASN A 124 -4.83 24.22 6.96
N ASN A 125 -5.15 23.80 8.19
CA ASN A 125 -6.51 23.78 8.74
C ASN A 125 -7.54 23.03 7.86
N ILE A 126 -7.07 22.02 7.12
CA ILE A 126 -7.91 21.10 6.35
C ILE A 126 -8.16 19.86 7.21
N ARG A 127 -9.40 19.35 7.25
CA ARG A 127 -9.70 18.06 7.88
C ARG A 127 -8.86 16.95 7.25
N PRO A 128 -7.95 16.27 7.99
CA PRO A 128 -7.11 15.23 7.43
C PRO A 128 -7.93 13.99 7.00
N GLU A 129 -9.11 13.78 7.59
CA GLU A 129 -10.05 12.72 7.22
C GLU A 129 -10.41 12.76 5.72
N ARG A 130 -10.48 13.95 5.10
CA ARG A 130 -10.80 14.14 3.68
C ARG A 130 -9.69 13.55 2.77
N PRO A 131 -8.46 14.10 2.74
CA PRO A 131 -7.40 13.60 1.86
C PRO A 131 -6.93 12.19 2.24
N MET A 132 -6.96 11.79 3.52
CA MET A 132 -6.49 10.47 3.93
C MET A 132 -7.39 9.34 3.41
N ALA A 133 -8.71 9.50 3.52
CA ALA A 133 -9.66 8.51 2.99
C ALA A 133 -9.53 8.39 1.46
N ALA A 134 -9.52 9.52 0.76
CA ALA A 134 -9.37 9.54 -0.69
C ALA A 134 -8.02 8.95 -1.16
N SER A 135 -6.94 9.18 -0.43
CA SER A 135 -5.61 8.62 -0.73
C SER A 135 -5.54 7.10 -0.54
N SER A 136 -6.22 6.56 0.49
CA SER A 136 -6.30 5.10 0.70
C SER A 136 -6.97 4.37 -0.47
N ILE A 137 -8.04 4.95 -1.03
CA ILE A 137 -8.72 4.42 -2.21
C ILE A 137 -7.86 4.62 -3.45
N GLY A 138 -7.25 5.80 -3.60
CA GLY A 138 -6.33 6.10 -4.71
C GLY A 138 -5.15 5.13 -4.79
N ALA A 139 -4.62 4.68 -3.65
CA ALA A 139 -3.60 3.65 -3.61
C ALA A 139 -4.10 2.31 -4.19
N GLN A 140 -5.27 1.83 -3.73
CA GLN A 140 -5.83 0.57 -4.23
C GLN A 140 -6.13 0.62 -5.74
N MET A 141 -6.66 1.74 -6.22
CA MET A 141 -6.89 1.95 -7.65
C MET A 141 -5.58 2.03 -8.44
N GLY A 142 -4.54 2.65 -7.88
CA GLY A 142 -3.21 2.72 -8.50
C GLY A 142 -2.56 1.35 -8.73
N ILE A 143 -2.89 0.33 -7.93
CA ILE A 143 -2.40 -1.05 -8.15
C ILE A 143 -2.90 -1.59 -9.49
N ILE A 144 -4.12 -1.25 -9.89
CA ILE A 144 -4.76 -1.77 -11.11
C ILE A 144 -4.24 -1.03 -12.36
N ALA A 145 -3.76 0.20 -12.20
CA ALA A 145 -3.18 1.01 -13.27
C ALA A 145 -1.65 0.86 -13.40
N SER A 146 -1.02 0.01 -12.60
CA SER A 146 0.43 -0.15 -12.59
C SER A 146 0.88 -1.27 -13.55
N PRO A 147 1.85 -1.00 -14.45
CA PRO A 147 2.42 -2.04 -15.31
C PRO A 147 3.23 -3.10 -14.52
N VAL A 148 3.73 -2.74 -13.34
CA VAL A 148 4.56 -3.64 -12.51
C VAL A 148 3.73 -4.38 -11.47
N SER A 149 2.45 -4.03 -11.34
CA SER A 149 1.57 -4.69 -10.39
C SER A 149 1.30 -6.12 -10.77
N VAL A 150 1.59 -7.00 -9.82
CA VAL A 150 1.25 -8.42 -9.88
C VAL A 150 -0.21 -8.63 -10.26
N ALA A 151 -1.14 -7.81 -9.74
CA ALA A 151 -2.57 -8.00 -9.99
C ALA A 151 -2.90 -7.90 -11.48
N VAL A 152 -2.31 -6.91 -12.17
CA VAL A 152 -2.48 -6.70 -13.61
C VAL A 152 -1.86 -7.85 -14.39
N VAL A 153 -0.63 -8.22 -14.06
CA VAL A 153 0.10 -9.31 -14.71
C VAL A 153 -0.62 -10.65 -14.56
N SER A 154 -1.17 -10.91 -13.37
CA SER A 154 -1.96 -12.11 -13.09
C SER A 154 -3.25 -12.13 -13.89
N LEU A 155 -3.94 -10.99 -13.98
CA LEU A 155 -5.17 -10.89 -14.75
C LEU A 155 -4.90 -11.16 -16.23
N VAL A 156 -3.85 -10.57 -16.81
CA VAL A 156 -3.45 -10.84 -18.20
C VAL A 156 -3.04 -12.31 -18.39
N ALA A 157 -2.30 -12.90 -17.46
CA ALA A 157 -1.92 -14.32 -17.54
C ALA A 157 -3.13 -15.25 -17.49
N MET A 158 -4.14 -14.94 -16.68
CA MET A 158 -5.37 -15.72 -16.56
C MET A 158 -6.31 -15.52 -17.75
N LEU A 159 -6.36 -14.31 -18.31
CA LEU A 159 -7.24 -13.96 -19.44
C LEU A 159 -6.59 -14.15 -20.82
N GLY A 160 -5.29 -14.43 -20.90
CA GLY A 160 -4.57 -14.55 -22.19
C GLY A 160 -5.11 -15.63 -23.13
N ASN A 161 -5.83 -16.62 -22.60
CA ASN A 161 -6.48 -17.68 -23.38
C ASN A 161 -7.92 -17.32 -23.83
N VAL A 162 -8.45 -16.17 -23.42
CA VAL A 162 -9.80 -15.71 -23.75
C VAL A 162 -9.71 -14.68 -24.87
N THR A 163 -10.21 -15.03 -26.04
CA THR A 163 -10.32 -14.15 -27.20
C THR A 163 -11.64 -13.39 -27.12
N PHE A 164 -11.58 -12.06 -27.14
CA PHE A 164 -12.75 -11.20 -27.30
C PHE A 164 -12.75 -10.67 -28.73
N ASP A 165 -13.77 -11.00 -29.53
CA ASP A 165 -13.89 -10.53 -30.92
C ASP A 165 -12.65 -10.80 -31.80
N GLY A 166 -11.97 -11.93 -31.58
CA GLY A 166 -10.77 -12.32 -32.32
C GLY A 166 -9.49 -11.57 -31.92
N LYS A 167 -9.53 -10.68 -30.92
CA LYS A 167 -8.35 -10.06 -30.31
C LYS A 167 -8.05 -10.69 -28.95
N HIS A 168 -6.77 -10.94 -28.71
CA HIS A 168 -6.28 -11.28 -27.37
C HIS A 168 -6.21 -10.01 -26.54
N LEU A 169 -6.67 -10.05 -25.29
CA LEU A 169 -6.45 -8.94 -24.36
C LEU A 169 -4.95 -8.84 -24.08
N GLU A 170 -4.31 -7.85 -24.70
CA GLU A 170 -2.91 -7.59 -24.49
C GLU A 170 -2.70 -6.71 -23.25
N PHE A 171 -1.50 -6.79 -22.67
CA PHE A 171 -1.15 -6.04 -21.47
C PHE A 171 -1.33 -4.52 -21.64
N LEU A 172 -1.02 -4.00 -22.85
CA LEU A 172 -1.19 -2.59 -23.15
C LEU A 172 -2.67 -2.18 -23.26
N ASP A 173 -3.53 -3.02 -23.83
CA ASP A 173 -4.98 -2.73 -23.91
C ASP A 173 -5.57 -2.55 -22.51
N LEU A 174 -5.19 -3.42 -21.57
CA LEU A 174 -5.63 -3.31 -20.18
C LEU A 174 -5.13 -2.02 -19.52
N LEU A 175 -3.85 -1.67 -19.70
CA LEU A 175 -3.29 -0.43 -19.15
C LEU A 175 -3.92 0.82 -19.78
N SER A 176 -4.22 0.77 -21.08
CA SER A 176 -4.87 1.87 -21.80
C SER A 176 -6.28 2.17 -21.27
N ILE A 177 -6.96 1.19 -20.68
CA ILE A 177 -8.28 1.35 -20.08
C ILE A 177 -8.15 1.73 -18.59
N THR A 178 -7.29 1.04 -17.86
CA THR A 178 -7.17 1.18 -16.40
C THR A 178 -6.50 2.48 -15.98
N ILE A 179 -5.47 2.97 -16.69
CA ILE A 179 -4.79 4.23 -16.38
C ILE A 179 -5.75 5.43 -16.46
N PRO A 180 -6.47 5.69 -17.58
CA PRO A 180 -7.39 6.83 -17.63
C PRO A 180 -8.59 6.64 -16.70
N SER A 181 -9.12 5.42 -16.58
CA SER A 181 -10.24 5.12 -15.68
C SER A 181 -9.89 5.44 -14.21
N THR A 182 -8.71 5.02 -13.76
CA THR A 182 -8.26 5.27 -12.38
C THR A 182 -7.99 6.75 -12.13
N LEU A 183 -7.35 7.47 -13.06
CA LEU A 183 -7.09 8.91 -12.93
C LEU A 183 -8.39 9.72 -12.87
N LEU A 184 -9.39 9.39 -13.70
CA LEU A 184 -10.70 10.03 -13.66
C LEU A 184 -11.47 9.69 -12.38
N GLY A 185 -11.41 8.42 -11.93
CA GLY A 185 -12.02 7.99 -10.68
C GLY A 185 -11.43 8.72 -9.46
N ILE A 186 -10.11 8.88 -9.42
CA ILE A 186 -9.42 9.63 -8.37
C ILE A 186 -9.75 11.11 -8.41
N LEU A 187 -9.89 11.70 -9.61
CA LEU A 187 -10.34 13.07 -9.77
C LEU A 187 -11.75 13.26 -9.18
N ALA A 188 -12.69 12.37 -9.53
CA ALA A 188 -14.06 12.42 -9.02
C ALA A 188 -14.10 12.27 -7.48
N ILE A 189 -13.31 11.34 -6.92
CA ILE A 189 -13.18 11.15 -5.47
C ILE A 189 -12.57 12.39 -4.81
N GLY A 190 -11.55 13.01 -5.42
CA GLY A 190 -10.90 14.21 -4.91
C GLY A 190 -11.85 15.41 -4.87
N ILE A 191 -12.64 15.61 -5.93
CA ILE A 191 -13.66 16.67 -6.00
C ILE A 191 -14.75 16.42 -4.96
N PHE A 192 -15.29 15.20 -4.88
CA PHE A 192 -16.30 14.84 -3.89
C PHE A 192 -15.79 15.02 -2.46
N SER A 193 -14.56 14.60 -2.19
CA SER A 193 -13.94 14.71 -0.88
C SER A 193 -13.65 16.16 -0.47
N TRP A 194 -13.54 17.09 -1.42
CA TRP A 194 -13.39 18.51 -1.13
C TRP A 194 -14.63 19.08 -0.43
N PHE A 195 -15.82 18.70 -0.88
CA PHE A 195 -17.09 19.19 -0.36
C PHE A 195 -17.54 18.50 0.95
N ARG A 196 -16.76 17.54 1.46
CA ARG A 196 -17.18 16.70 2.58
C ARG A 196 -16.84 17.30 3.94
N GLY A 197 -17.86 17.69 4.70
CA GLY A 197 -17.73 18.17 6.10
C GLY A 197 -17.41 19.65 6.24
N LYS A 198 -17.55 20.23 7.44
CA LYS A 198 -17.20 21.64 7.73
C LYS A 198 -15.68 21.82 7.75
N ASP A 199 -15.14 23.00 7.49
CA ASP A 199 -13.70 23.22 7.69
C ASP A 199 -13.32 23.13 9.18
N LEU A 200 -12.06 22.86 9.46
CA LEU A 200 -11.54 22.69 10.83
C LEU A 200 -11.77 23.96 11.67
N ASP A 201 -11.64 25.11 11.01
CA ASP A 201 -11.89 26.43 11.59
C ASP A 201 -13.36 26.66 11.93
N LYS A 202 -14.30 25.88 11.39
CA LYS A 202 -15.74 26.01 11.61
C LYS A 202 -16.29 24.92 12.54
N ASP A 203 -15.42 24.11 13.12
CA ASP A 203 -15.79 23.03 14.03
C ASP A 203 -15.59 23.44 15.49
N GLU A 204 -16.69 23.71 16.18
CA GLU A 204 -16.68 24.10 17.59
C GLU A 204 -16.06 23.03 18.51
N ALA A 205 -16.18 21.74 18.17
CA ALA A 205 -15.59 20.67 18.97
C ALA A 205 -14.06 20.65 18.81
N PHE A 206 -13.57 20.93 17.60
CA PHE A 206 -12.13 21.02 17.34
C PHE A 206 -11.52 22.29 17.93
N GLN A 207 -12.21 23.44 17.85
CA GLN A 207 -11.76 24.67 18.51
C GLN A 207 -11.71 24.53 20.03
N LYS A 208 -12.69 23.86 20.65
CA LYS A 208 -12.68 23.52 22.09
C LYS A 208 -11.55 22.54 22.44
N PHE A 209 -11.10 21.72 21.50
CA PHE A 209 -10.01 20.78 21.71
C PHE A 209 -8.63 21.48 21.62
N ILE A 210 -8.47 22.42 20.68
CA ILE A 210 -7.24 23.22 20.49
C ILE A 210 -7.05 24.32 21.54
N SER A 211 -8.13 24.81 22.16
CA SER A 211 -8.03 25.85 23.19
C SER A 211 -7.14 25.43 24.37
N VAL A 212 -6.95 24.13 24.57
CA VAL A 212 -5.97 23.56 25.50
C VAL A 212 -4.58 23.57 24.85
N PRO A 213 -3.59 24.31 25.41
CA PRO A 213 -2.26 24.48 24.79
C PRO A 213 -1.48 23.16 24.63
N GLU A 214 -1.65 22.18 25.52
CA GLU A 214 -1.07 20.83 25.37
C GLU A 214 -1.61 20.11 24.14
N ASN A 215 -2.93 20.18 23.89
CA ASN A 215 -3.55 19.56 22.72
C ASN A 215 -3.12 20.26 21.42
N ARG A 216 -2.93 21.59 21.47
CA ARG A 216 -2.42 22.34 20.32
C ARG A 216 -0.99 21.91 19.95
N GLN A 217 -0.13 21.69 20.94
CA GLN A 217 1.24 21.25 20.71
C GLN A 217 1.32 19.77 20.30
N TYR A 218 0.36 18.94 20.72
CA TYR A 218 0.20 17.58 20.21
C TYR A 218 -0.23 17.54 18.73
N VAL A 219 -1.13 18.43 18.33
CA VAL A 219 -1.70 18.47 16.96
C VAL A 219 -0.81 19.21 15.96
N TYR A 220 -0.13 20.29 16.38
CA TYR A 220 0.70 21.14 15.52
C TYR A 220 2.21 21.09 15.85
N GLY A 221 2.63 20.25 16.78
CA GLY A 221 4.05 20.12 17.14
C GLY A 221 4.92 19.67 15.97
N ASP A 222 6.24 19.67 16.17
CA ASP A 222 7.22 19.33 15.14
C ASP A 222 7.16 17.84 14.77
N THR A 223 6.33 17.56 13.77
CA THR A 223 6.41 16.37 12.92
C THR A 223 7.70 16.43 12.12
N ALA A 224 8.55 15.41 12.29
CA ALA A 224 9.79 15.26 11.54
C ALA A 224 9.50 15.26 10.02
N THR A 225 9.81 16.37 9.36
CA THR A 225 9.71 16.56 7.91
C THR A 225 10.84 15.82 7.20
N LEU A 226 10.56 15.22 6.04
CA LEU A 226 11.62 14.64 5.21
C LEU A 226 12.31 15.71 4.37
N LEU A 227 11.72 16.91 4.22
CA LEU A 227 12.31 18.03 3.48
C LEU A 227 13.65 18.50 4.06
N ASP A 228 13.81 18.51 5.39
CA ASP A 228 14.99 19.07 6.05
C ASP A 228 16.17 18.08 6.09
N LYS A 229 15.94 16.83 5.67
CA LYS A 229 16.98 15.79 5.61
C LYS A 229 17.58 15.70 4.22
N LYS A 230 18.88 16.02 4.09
CA LYS A 230 19.65 15.71 2.88
C LYS A 230 19.81 14.20 2.76
N LEU A 231 19.06 13.59 1.86
CA LEU A 231 19.20 12.17 1.55
C LEU A 231 20.53 11.93 0.81
N PRO A 232 21.27 10.85 1.13
CA PRO A 232 22.53 10.55 0.46
C PRO A 232 22.29 10.28 -1.04
N LYS A 233 23.26 10.64 -1.89
CA LYS A 233 23.19 10.46 -3.35
C LYS A 233 22.93 8.99 -3.76
N SER A 234 23.34 8.04 -2.92
CA SER A 234 23.06 6.62 -3.08
C SER A 234 21.54 6.32 -3.17
N ASN A 235 20.72 6.97 -2.35
CA ASN A 235 19.27 6.73 -2.35
C ASN A 235 18.61 7.24 -3.64
N TRP A 236 19.10 8.35 -4.17
CA TRP A 236 18.67 8.89 -5.47
C TRP A 236 19.01 7.93 -6.61
N LEU A 237 20.20 7.32 -6.56
CA LEU A 237 20.59 6.31 -7.54
C LEU A 237 19.66 5.09 -7.51
N ALA A 238 19.34 4.56 -6.32
CA ALA A 238 18.38 3.45 -6.18
C ALA A 238 17.01 3.77 -6.77
N MET A 239 16.50 4.98 -6.51
CA MET A 239 15.23 5.45 -7.07
C MET A 239 15.27 5.46 -8.61
N TRP A 240 16.31 6.04 -9.21
CA TRP A 240 16.43 6.13 -10.67
C TRP A 240 16.59 4.76 -11.32
N ILE A 241 17.34 3.83 -10.71
CA ILE A 241 17.45 2.44 -11.20
C ILE A 241 16.08 1.77 -11.21
N PHE A 242 15.29 1.94 -10.15
CA PHE A 242 13.97 1.35 -10.06
C PHE A 242 12.97 1.96 -11.06
N LEU A 243 12.96 3.29 -11.20
CA LEU A 243 12.14 3.98 -12.20
C LEU A 243 12.53 3.61 -13.64
N ALA A 244 13.83 3.48 -13.92
CA ALA A 244 14.33 3.04 -15.21
C ALA A 244 13.85 1.61 -15.52
N ALA A 245 13.89 0.71 -14.53
CA ALA A 245 13.38 -0.66 -14.71
C ALA A 245 11.88 -0.70 -15.01
N ILE A 246 11.07 0.11 -14.32
CA ILE A 246 9.64 0.24 -14.61
C ILE A 246 9.41 0.76 -16.02
N ALA A 247 10.16 1.79 -16.44
CA ALA A 247 10.06 2.34 -17.79
C ALA A 247 10.42 1.30 -18.85
N VAL A 248 11.50 0.54 -18.65
CA VAL A 248 11.89 -0.55 -19.56
C VAL A 248 10.82 -1.63 -19.62
N VAL A 249 10.28 -2.06 -18.47
CA VAL A 249 9.19 -3.04 -18.42
C VAL A 249 7.93 -2.51 -19.11
N ALA A 250 7.60 -1.23 -18.96
CA ALA A 250 6.45 -0.63 -19.64
C ALA A 250 6.66 -0.55 -21.16
N ILE A 251 7.87 -0.23 -21.63
CA ILE A 251 8.23 -0.21 -23.06
C ILE A 251 8.19 -1.62 -23.66
N LEU A 252 8.81 -2.60 -22.99
CA LEU A 252 8.74 -4.01 -23.39
C LEU A 252 7.30 -4.54 -23.32
N GLY A 253 6.50 -3.99 -22.41
CA GLY A 253 5.07 -4.22 -22.29
C GLY A 253 4.26 -3.68 -23.47
N ALA A 254 4.74 -2.59 -24.08
CA ALA A 254 4.04 -1.87 -25.13
C ALA A 254 4.31 -2.41 -26.54
N ASP A 255 5.51 -2.92 -26.77
CA ASP A 255 5.88 -3.50 -28.05
C ASP A 255 6.27 -4.97 -27.87
N ALA A 256 5.44 -5.84 -28.45
CA ALA A 256 5.64 -7.27 -28.41
C ALA A 256 6.92 -7.72 -29.12
N ASP A 257 7.38 -6.99 -30.13
CA ASP A 257 8.50 -7.34 -31.01
C ASP A 257 9.85 -7.00 -30.39
N LEU A 258 9.90 -6.09 -29.40
CA LEU A 258 11.11 -5.84 -28.62
C LEU A 258 11.47 -7.01 -27.69
N ARG A 259 10.55 -7.96 -27.47
CA ARG A 259 10.82 -9.12 -26.63
C ARG A 259 11.64 -10.15 -27.38
N PRO A 260 12.67 -10.74 -26.77
CA PRO A 260 13.42 -11.82 -27.41
C PRO A 260 12.48 -12.98 -27.73
N THR A 261 12.50 -13.41 -28.98
CA THR A 261 11.72 -14.55 -29.46
C THR A 261 12.58 -15.81 -29.37
N PHE A 262 12.04 -16.85 -28.74
CA PHE A 262 12.68 -18.15 -28.70
C PHE A 262 11.72 -19.17 -29.31
N GLY A 263 12.14 -19.83 -30.39
CA GLY A 263 11.30 -20.80 -31.09
C GLY A 263 10.05 -20.21 -31.77
N GLY A 264 10.13 -18.96 -32.23
CA GLY A 264 9.04 -18.29 -32.97
C GLY A 264 7.92 -17.72 -32.12
N LYS A 265 8.04 -17.75 -30.77
CA LYS A 265 7.11 -17.08 -29.86
C LYS A 265 7.84 -16.05 -29.00
N PRO A 266 7.27 -14.83 -28.83
CA PRO A 266 7.83 -13.85 -27.92
C PRO A 266 7.72 -14.32 -26.47
N LEU A 267 8.70 -13.93 -25.66
CA LEU A 267 8.77 -14.30 -24.25
C LEU A 267 7.54 -13.75 -23.48
N SER A 268 7.02 -14.53 -22.53
CA SER A 268 5.86 -14.11 -21.72
C SER A 268 6.19 -12.87 -20.90
N MET A 269 5.29 -11.89 -20.84
CA MET A 269 5.46 -10.68 -20.03
C MET A 269 5.74 -10.99 -18.56
N VAL A 270 5.09 -12.03 -18.04
CA VAL A 270 5.28 -12.52 -16.66
C VAL A 270 6.77 -12.78 -16.40
N LEU A 271 7.43 -13.45 -17.35
CA LEU A 271 8.82 -13.87 -17.23
C LEU A 271 9.80 -12.71 -17.50
N VAL A 272 9.45 -11.79 -18.41
CA VAL A 272 10.19 -10.52 -18.62
C VAL A 272 10.22 -9.71 -17.32
N ILE A 273 9.05 -9.47 -16.71
CA ILE A 273 8.93 -8.71 -15.46
C ILE A 273 9.75 -9.37 -14.35
N GLN A 274 9.68 -10.69 -14.22
CA GLN A 274 10.47 -11.44 -13.24
C GLN A 274 11.98 -11.17 -13.40
N MET A 275 12.51 -11.30 -14.63
CA MET A 275 13.93 -11.08 -14.91
C MET A 275 14.37 -9.65 -14.60
N PHE A 276 13.62 -8.65 -15.04
CA PHE A 276 13.97 -7.24 -14.84
C PHE A 276 13.84 -6.80 -13.38
N MET A 277 12.84 -7.29 -12.63
CA MET A 277 12.68 -6.97 -11.21
C MET A 277 13.80 -7.58 -10.36
N LEU A 278 14.19 -8.83 -10.63
CA LEU A 278 15.34 -9.46 -9.97
C LEU A 278 16.64 -8.73 -10.32
N LEU A 279 16.84 -8.37 -11.59
CA LEU A 279 17.99 -7.59 -12.04
C LEU A 279 18.07 -6.24 -11.32
N THR A 280 16.93 -5.55 -11.18
CA THR A 280 16.83 -4.25 -10.52
C THR A 280 17.17 -4.37 -9.05
N GLY A 281 16.64 -5.38 -8.36
CA GLY A 281 17.01 -5.67 -6.97
C GLY A 281 18.51 -5.91 -6.82
N ALA A 282 19.11 -6.73 -7.70
CA ALA A 282 20.55 -6.99 -7.68
C ALA A 282 21.38 -5.73 -7.95
N LEU A 283 21.01 -4.92 -8.96
CA LEU A 283 21.69 -3.68 -9.30
C LEU A 283 21.63 -2.66 -8.16
N ILE A 284 20.49 -2.52 -7.48
CA ILE A 284 20.37 -1.65 -6.31
C ILE A 284 21.34 -2.13 -5.23
N ILE A 285 21.35 -3.42 -4.87
CA ILE A 285 22.26 -3.94 -3.83
C ILE A 285 23.72 -3.64 -4.17
N ILE A 286 24.14 -3.90 -5.42
CA ILE A 286 25.53 -3.71 -5.87
C ILE A 286 25.92 -2.23 -5.85
N LEU A 287 25.09 -1.36 -6.42
CA LEU A 287 25.43 0.05 -6.63
C LEU A 287 25.22 0.92 -5.38
N THR A 288 24.20 0.62 -4.57
CA THR A 288 23.96 1.34 -3.31
C THR A 288 24.58 0.68 -2.08
N LYS A 289 25.37 -0.41 -2.28
CA LYS A 289 26.05 -1.18 -1.22
C LYS A 289 25.12 -1.49 -0.04
N THR A 290 23.86 -1.80 -0.35
CA THR A 290 22.83 -1.98 0.67
C THR A 290 23.05 -3.32 1.38
N ASN A 291 23.05 -3.32 2.71
CA ASN A 291 23.26 -4.55 3.47
C ASN A 291 22.10 -5.53 3.22
N PRO A 292 22.34 -6.73 2.65
CA PRO A 292 21.27 -7.68 2.33
C PRO A 292 20.50 -8.14 3.58
N ALA A 293 21.14 -8.17 4.76
CA ALA A 293 20.46 -8.49 6.01
C ALA A 293 19.40 -7.45 6.39
N SER A 294 19.55 -6.20 5.93
CA SER A 294 18.56 -5.15 6.16
C SER A 294 17.30 -5.31 5.31
N ILE A 295 17.37 -6.03 4.19
CA ILE A 295 16.21 -6.33 3.32
C ILE A 295 15.25 -7.28 4.04
N SER A 296 15.79 -8.25 4.78
CA SER A 296 15.00 -9.17 5.62
C SER A 296 14.57 -8.52 6.95
N LYS A 297 15.42 -7.65 7.54
CA LYS A 297 15.15 -7.01 8.84
C LYS A 297 14.26 -5.78 8.78
N LYS A 298 14.33 -4.97 7.71
CA LYS A 298 13.29 -3.97 7.41
C LYS A 298 12.08 -4.77 6.97
N ARG A 299 11.44 -5.35 7.99
CA ARG A 299 10.20 -6.10 7.96
C ARG A 299 9.32 -5.43 6.91
N SER A 300 9.18 -6.09 5.75
CA SER A 300 8.17 -5.79 4.75
C SER A 300 6.94 -5.36 5.52
N LEU A 301 6.60 -4.07 5.41
CA LEU A 301 5.55 -3.36 6.13
C LEU A 301 5.02 -4.07 7.36
N SER A 302 5.21 -3.50 8.56
CA SER A 302 4.48 -3.89 9.77
C SER A 302 3.05 -4.32 9.44
N PHE A 303 2.86 -5.62 9.23
CA PHE A 303 1.59 -6.29 8.89
C PHE A 303 0.81 -6.44 10.20
N ARG A 304 0.88 -5.41 11.04
CA ARG A 304 0.15 -5.33 12.27
C ARG A 304 -1.06 -4.47 11.95
N TYR A 305 -2.06 -5.14 11.42
CA TYR A 305 -3.44 -4.78 11.68
C TYR A 305 -3.66 -4.91 13.19
N ASP A 306 -3.18 -3.94 13.98
CA ASP A 306 -3.77 -3.70 15.29
C ASP A 306 -5.06 -2.91 15.03
N CYS A 307 -6.07 -3.63 14.54
CA CYS A 307 -7.46 -3.22 14.72
C CYS A 307 -7.81 -3.48 16.19
N ASP A 308 -7.25 -2.69 17.09
CA ASP A 308 -7.82 -2.59 18.43
C ASP A 308 -9.08 -1.71 18.33
N CYS A 309 -10.23 -2.35 18.13
CA CYS A 309 -11.55 -1.73 18.20
C CYS A 309 -11.92 -1.23 19.62
N ARG A 310 -10.98 -1.14 20.56
CA ARG A 310 -11.20 -0.59 21.89
C ARG A 310 -10.25 0.56 22.21
N GLY A 311 -10.60 1.74 21.73
CA GLY A 311 -10.10 3.00 22.27
C GLY A 311 -8.64 3.25 21.93
N ILE A 312 -8.44 4.19 21.02
CA ILE A 312 -7.14 4.70 20.60
C ILE A 312 -6.28 5.05 21.83
N ARG A 313 -5.33 4.18 22.18
CA ARG A 313 -4.18 4.49 23.04
C ARG A 313 -2.93 4.37 22.17
N TYR A 314 -2.44 5.51 21.69
CA TYR A 314 -1.17 5.58 20.98
C TYR A 314 -0.02 5.36 21.97
N ARG A 315 0.60 4.18 21.95
CA ARG A 315 1.91 3.96 22.58
C ARG A 315 2.99 4.26 21.55
N LEU A 316 3.67 5.39 21.72
CA LEU A 316 4.88 5.75 21.00
C LEU A 316 6.04 4.91 21.54
N ASP A 317 6.45 3.85 20.86
CA ASP A 317 7.81 3.30 21.04
C ASP A 317 8.77 4.18 20.24
N GLY A 318 9.15 5.30 20.85
CA GLY A 318 10.33 6.06 20.45
C GLY A 318 11.57 5.23 20.72
N GLY A 319 12.30 4.89 19.66
CA GLY A 319 13.58 4.21 19.79
C GLY A 319 14.57 5.04 20.60
N ASN A 320 15.04 4.48 21.70
CA ASN A 320 16.29 4.90 22.31
C ASN A 320 17.15 3.67 22.59
N HIS A 321 18.28 3.59 21.91
CA HIS A 321 19.38 2.71 22.27
C HIS A 321 19.88 3.13 23.66
N VAL A 322 19.38 2.48 24.72
CA VAL A 322 20.00 2.54 26.05
C VAL A 322 20.05 1.13 26.62
N ARG A 323 21.27 0.65 26.85
CA ARG A 323 21.60 -0.55 27.61
C ARG A 323 20.92 -0.53 28.99
N ARG A 324 20.41 -1.68 29.46
CA ARG A 324 20.47 -2.18 30.86
C ARG A 324 19.77 -3.55 30.89
N ALA A 325 20.50 -4.64 31.04
CA ALA A 325 21.09 -5.19 32.27
C ALA A 325 20.04 -5.85 33.19
N HIS A 326 20.31 -7.11 33.54
CA HIS A 326 19.64 -7.94 34.54
C HIS A 326 19.22 -7.18 35.82
N VAL A 327 18.07 -7.59 36.39
CA VAL A 327 17.62 -7.73 37.81
C VAL A 327 16.08 -7.77 37.70
N GLY A 328 15.28 -8.74 38.18
CA GLY A 328 15.30 -9.48 39.44
C GLY A 328 14.06 -9.09 40.27
N ASN A 329 13.00 -9.90 40.19
CA ASN A 329 11.92 -10.18 41.15
C ASN A 329 11.13 -9.07 41.92
N SER A 330 9.86 -9.40 42.17
CA SER A 330 8.97 -9.01 43.30
C SER A 330 8.07 -7.75 43.25
N GLY A 331 6.80 -7.92 43.67
CA GLY A 331 6.05 -6.92 44.44
C GLY A 331 4.72 -6.39 43.88
N ARG A 332 3.61 -6.68 44.58
CA ARG A 332 2.23 -6.17 44.37
C ARG A 332 2.03 -4.70 44.78
N ALA A 333 0.93 -4.12 44.27
CA ALA A 333 -0.07 -3.26 44.95
C ALA A 333 -0.17 -1.77 44.54
N GLY A 334 -1.42 -1.28 44.42
CA GLY A 334 -1.77 0.15 44.58
C GLY A 334 -2.74 0.73 43.55
N ARG A 335 -4.02 0.90 43.93
CA ARG A 335 -5.10 1.58 43.19
C ARG A 335 -4.99 3.11 43.30
N ASN A 336 -5.37 3.83 42.23
CA ASN A 336 -6.24 5.02 42.18
C ASN A 336 -6.20 5.56 40.73
N GLY A 337 -7.27 5.83 39.99
CA GLY A 337 -8.67 6.04 40.33
C GLY A 337 -9.12 7.41 39.81
N GLN A 338 -9.34 7.54 38.49
CA GLN A 338 -10.20 8.61 37.94
C GLN A 338 -10.82 8.13 36.62
N ARG A 339 -12.11 7.73 36.72
CA ARG A 339 -13.01 7.50 35.58
C ARG A 339 -13.78 8.79 35.34
N VAL A 340 -13.92 9.20 34.10
CA VAL A 340 -14.80 10.29 33.64
C VAL A 340 -15.70 9.72 32.53
N PRO A 341 -16.99 10.11 32.45
CA PRO A 341 -18.08 9.18 32.12
C PRO A 341 -18.32 8.95 30.63
N VAL A 342 -18.86 7.77 30.35
CA VAL A 342 -19.43 7.33 29.08
C VAL A 342 -20.74 8.06 28.85
N GLY A 343 -20.87 8.80 27.75
CA GLY A 343 -22.15 9.41 27.36
C GLY A 343 -22.07 10.27 26.12
N LEU A 344 -22.21 9.64 24.93
CA LEU A 344 -23.05 10.11 23.82
C LEU A 344 -22.86 9.16 22.64
N ARG A 345 -23.75 8.17 22.62
CA ARG A 345 -23.93 7.18 21.55
C ARG A 345 -24.98 7.77 20.60
N HIS A 346 -24.60 8.32 19.46
CA HIS A 346 -25.51 8.41 18.30
C HIS A 346 -24.76 8.59 16.97
N ARG A 347 -24.88 7.55 16.14
CA ARG A 347 -24.85 7.48 14.67
C ARG A 347 -23.92 8.43 13.90
N SER A 348 -22.85 7.85 13.37
CA SER A 348 -22.44 8.02 11.97
C SER A 348 -21.76 6.73 11.51
N ALA A 349 -22.59 5.79 11.06
CA ALA A 349 -22.17 4.55 10.43
C ALA A 349 -21.82 4.82 8.96
N VAL A 350 -20.66 5.44 8.70
CA VAL A 350 -20.03 5.50 7.36
C VAL A 350 -18.53 5.66 7.59
N GLY A 351 -17.76 4.57 7.54
CA GLY A 351 -16.30 4.66 7.67
C GLY A 351 -15.58 3.36 8.04
N LEU A 352 -16.31 2.30 8.41
CA LEU A 352 -15.73 1.00 8.71
C LEU A 352 -15.83 0.07 7.49
N GLN A 353 -15.15 0.43 6.42
CA GLN A 353 -14.97 -0.46 5.27
C GLN A 353 -13.63 -0.16 4.58
N VAL A 354 -12.57 -0.21 5.36
CA VAL A 354 -11.20 -0.37 4.88
C VAL A 354 -10.51 -1.35 5.83
N CYS A 355 -10.84 -2.62 5.68
CA CYS A 355 -10.10 -3.78 6.20
C CYS A 355 -10.09 -4.83 5.11
#